data_AF-A0A7K2KKR2-F1
#
_entry.id   AF-A0A7K2KKR2-F1
#
_cell.length_a   1.000
_cell.length_b   1.000
_cell.length_c   1.000
_cell.angle_alpha   90.00
_cell.angle_beta   90.00
_cell.angle_gamma   90.00
#
_symmetry.space_group_name_H-M   'P 1'
#
loop_
_entity.id
_entity.type
_entity.pdbx_description
1 polymer ?
#
loop_
_entity_poly.entity_id
_entity_poly.type
_entity_poly.pdbx_seq_one_letter_code
_entity_poly.pdbx_strand_id
1 'polypeptide(L)' 'MRVLLVGAGGVGTAATRIAARRDFLAHMVVADYDLARAEAAVAALGGRGDRFSALRLDASDQEA' A
#
# COMPACT_ATOMS: atom_id res chain seq x y z
N MET A 1 -7.82 -10.28 7.18
CA MET A 1 -8.43 -9.52 6.06
C MET A 1 -7.37 -9.12 5.03
N ARG A 2 -7.64 -9.22 3.73
CA ARG A 2 -6.74 -8.75 2.66
C ARG A 2 -7.25 -7.43 2.09
N VAL A 3 -6.36 -6.48 1.83
CA VAL A 3 -6.73 -5.13 1.36
C VAL A 3 -5.88 -4.73 0.16
N LEU A 4 -6.52 -4.10 -0.82
CA LEU A 4 -5.86 -3.34 -1.88
C LEU A 4 -6.11 -1.86 -1.62
N LEU A 5 -5.04 -1.09 -1.46
CA LEU A 5 -5.08 0.36 -1.40
C LEU A 5 -4.62 0.90 -2.75
N VAL A 6 -5.46 1.69 -3.43
CA VAL A 6 -5.11 2.36 -4.69
C VAL A 6 -4.85 3.84 -4.40
N GLY A 7 -3.64 4.28 -4.70
CA GLY A 7 -3.08 5.60 -4.39
C GLY A 7 -2.15 5.58 -3.17
N ALA A 8 -0.89 5.95 -3.39
CA ALA A 8 0.19 6.08 -2.40
C ALA A 8 0.64 7.55 -2.19
N GLY A 9 -0.25 8.51 -2.47
CA GLY A 9 -0.06 9.92 -2.08
C GLY A 9 -0.08 10.12 -0.55
N GLY A 10 -0.23 11.37 -0.09
CA GLY A 10 -0.19 11.69 1.35
C GLY A 10 -1.20 10.90 2.19
N VAL A 11 -2.44 10.81 1.72
CA VAL A 11 -3.51 10.04 2.41
C VAL A 11 -3.26 8.54 2.34
N GLY A 12 -2.87 8.01 1.17
CA GLY A 12 -2.57 6.60 1.01
C GLY A 12 -1.42 6.12 1.90
N THR A 13 -0.35 6.92 1.98
CA THR A 13 0.77 6.67 2.89
C THR A 13 0.32 6.71 4.36
N ALA A 14 -0.53 7.67 4.74
CA ALA A 14 -1.10 7.74 6.09
C ALA A 14 -1.97 6.51 6.41
N ALA A 15 -2.84 6.10 5.48
CA ALA A 15 -3.68 4.92 5.60
C ALA A 15 -2.83 3.64 5.78
N THR A 16 -1.76 3.50 4.98
CA THR A 16 -0.79 2.40 5.09
C THR A 16 -0.16 2.34 6.50
N ARG A 17 0.30 3.48 7.04
CA ARG A 17 0.85 3.58 8.40
C ARG A 17 -0.18 3.31 9.50
N ILE A 18 -1.46 3.63 9.28
CA ILE A 18 -2.55 3.28 10.18
C ILE A 18 -2.81 1.77 10.14
N ALA A 19 -2.87 1.19 8.94
CA ALA A 19 -3.10 -0.23 8.71
C ALA A 19 -2.02 -1.11 9.35
N ALA A 20 -0.75 -0.69 9.32
CA ALA A 20 0.37 -1.40 9.94
C ALA A 20 0.23 -1.61 11.46
N ARG A 21 -0.67 -0.87 12.12
CA ARG A 21 -0.98 -0.98 13.55
C ARG A 21 -2.18 -1.89 13.84
N ARG A 22 -2.75 -2.54 12.82
CA ARG A 22 -3.97 -3.35 12.95
C ARG A 22 -3.68 -4.83 12.79
N ASP A 23 -4.11 -5.63 13.76
CA ASP A 23 -3.80 -7.06 13.81
C ASP A 23 -4.76 -7.91 12.96
N PHE A 24 -5.96 -7.41 12.65
CA PHE A 24 -6.92 -8.11 11.79
C PHE A 24 -6.48 -8.21 10.32
N LEU A 25 -5.44 -7.46 9.93
CA LEU A 25 -4.99 -7.35 8.56
C LEU A 25 -4.01 -8.49 8.26
N ALA A 26 -4.33 -9.34 7.30
CA ALA A 26 -3.45 -10.43 6.90
C ALA A 26 -2.39 -9.93 5.90
N HIS A 27 -2.81 -9.09 4.94
CA HIS A 27 -1.93 -8.52 3.93
C HIS A 27 -2.55 -7.26 3.31
N MET A 28 -1.73 -6.26 2.99
CA MET A 28 -2.11 -5.08 2.22
C MET A 28 -1.21 -4.91 1.00
N VAL A 29 -1.80 -4.75 -0.17
CA VAL A 29 -1.10 -4.25 -1.36
C VAL A 29 -1.29 -2.74 -1.39
N VAL A 30 -0.20 -1.99 -1.44
CA VAL A 30 -0.20 -0.54 -1.70
C VAL A 30 0.10 -0.36 -3.17
N ALA A 31 -0.86 0.16 -3.91
CA ALA A 31 -0.75 0.36 -5.34
C ALA A 31 -0.75 1.85 -5.70
N ASP A 32 0.05 2.25 -6.67
CA ASP A 32 0.04 3.59 -7.25
C ASP A 32 0.44 3.51 -8.72
N TYR A 33 0.07 4.53 -9.50
CA TYR A 33 0.48 4.65 -10.89
C TYR A 33 2.02 4.77 -10.99
N ASP A 34 2.62 5.48 -10.04
CA ASP A 34 4.06 5.58 -9.84
C ASP A 34 4.50 4.56 -8.76
N LEU A 35 5.12 3.46 -9.20
CA LEU A 35 5.59 2.39 -8.33
C LEU A 35 6.47 2.90 -7.18
N ALA A 36 7.32 3.90 -7.43
CA ALA A 36 8.24 4.40 -6.42
C ALA A 36 7.51 5.00 -5.21
N ARG A 37 6.30 5.55 -5.41
CA ARG A 37 5.46 6.06 -4.31
C ARG A 37 4.93 4.92 -3.44
N ALA A 38 4.49 3.83 -4.06
CA ALA A 38 4.03 2.64 -3.35
C ALA A 38 5.18 1.99 -2.56
N GLU A 39 6.35 1.85 -3.18
CA GLU A 39 7.56 1.33 -2.52
C GLU A 39 7.98 2.21 -1.34
N ALA A 40 7.98 3.53 -1.49
CA ALA A 40 8.29 4.46 -0.41
C ALA A 40 7.30 4.34 0.76
N ALA A 41 6.01 4.18 0.48
CA ALA A 41 4.99 4.00 1.51
C ALA A 41 5.20 2.70 2.31
N VAL A 42 5.55 1.59 1.63
CA VAL A 42 5.86 0.30 2.27
C VAL A 42 7.18 0.35 3.05
N ALA A 43 8.24 0.91 2.45
CA ALA A 43 9.55 1.05 3.09
C ALA A 43 9.48 1.88 4.38
N ALA A 44 8.62 2.90 4.42
CA ALA A 44 8.40 3.73 5.60
C ALA A 44 7.80 2.97 6.81
N LEU A 45 7.35 1.73 6.64
CA LEU A 45 6.83 0.90 7.73
C LEU A 45 7.94 0.21 8.55
N GLY A 46 9.17 0.14 8.02
CA GLY A 46 10.29 -0.56 8.64
C GLY A 46 9.92 -2.01 8.99
N GLY A 47 10.21 -2.44 10.23
CA GLY A 47 9.95 -3.80 10.70
C GLY A 47 8.47 -4.23 10.76
N ARG A 48 7.52 -3.35 10.41
CA ARG A 48 6.08 -3.68 10.30
C ARG A 48 5.60 -3.87 8.85
N GLY A 49 6.52 -3.87 7.89
CA GLY A 49 6.23 -3.97 6.46
C GLY A 49 6.10 -5.39 5.91
N ASP A 50 6.28 -6.43 6.72
CA ASP A 50 6.23 -7.85 6.33
C ASP A 50 4.88 -8.26 5.70
N ARG A 51 3.78 -7.62 6.12
CA ARG A 51 2.43 -7.84 5.57
C ARG A 51 2.06 -6.88 4.44
N PHE A 52 3.02 -6.13 3.89
CA PHE A 52 2.78 -5.08 2.92
C PHE A 52 3.62 -5.31 1.65
N SER A 53 2.99 -5.13 0.48
CA SER A 53 3.68 -5.16 -0.80
C SER A 53 3.34 -3.92 -1.63
N ALA A 54 4.30 -3.46 -2.43
CA ALA A 54 4.08 -2.41 -3.41
C ALA A 54 3.66 -3.03 -4.76
N LEU A 55 2.79 -2.34 -5.50
CA LEU A 55 2.36 -2.72 -6.84
C LEU A 55 2.22 -1.47 -7.71
N ARG A 56 2.61 -1.55 -8.97
CA ARG A 56 2.23 -0.53 -9.95
C ARG A 56 0.82 -0.85 -10.47
N LEU A 57 -0.08 0.11 -10.41
CA LEU A 57 -1.45 -0.04 -10.94
C LEU A 57 -1.90 1.27 -11.57
N ASP A 58 -2.36 1.21 -12.82
CA ASP A 58 -3.08 2.32 -13.44
C ASP A 58 -4.58 2.19 -13.15
N ALA A 59 -5.09 3.02 -12.26
CA ALA A 59 -6.51 2.99 -11.88
C ALA A 59 -7.46 3.49 -12.98
N SER A 60 -6.94 4.02 -14.09
CA SER A 60 -7.74 4.39 -15.26
C SER A 60 -7.92 3.25 -16.27
N ASP A 61 -7.13 2.17 -16.14
CA ASP A 61 -7.25 0.97 -16.95
C ASP A 61 -8.09 -0.08 -16.20
N GLN A 62 -9.20 -0.49 -16.81
CA GLN A 62 -10.11 -1.47 -16.23
C GLN A 62 -9.54 -2.90 -16.25
N GLU A 63 -8.60 -3.19 -17.14
CA GLU A 63 -8.00 -4.53 -17.29
C GLU A 63 -6.71 -4.72 -16.49
N ALA A 64 -6.24 -3.67 -15.80
CA ALA A 64 -4.99 -3.66 -15.03
C ALA A 64 -5.00 -4.52 -13.74
#